data_AF-A0A5E6TPI6-F1
#
_entry.id   AF-A0A5E6TPI6-F1
#
_cell.length_a   1.000
_cell.length_b   1.000
_cell.length_c   1.000
_cell.angle_alpha   90.00
_cell.angle_beta   90.00
_cell.angle_gamma   90.00
#
_symmetry.space_group_name_H-M   'P 1'
#
loop_
_entity.id
_entity.type
_entity.pdbx_description
1 polymer ?
#
loop_
_entity_poly.entity_id
_entity_poly.type
_entity_poly.pdbx_seq_one_letter_code
_entity_poly.pdbx_strand_id
1 'polypeptide(L)' 'MTARFVVIPAIPTETGWMRNGARYYCQTAPIGFNLYDNEEKLRLKTTYQTREEAENDCQRVNLGRLEGVLSERESMPIL' A
#
# COMPACT_ATOMS: atom_id res chain seq x y z
N MET A 1 -0.28 6.08 18.14
CA MET A 1 0.52 5.27 17.19
C MET A 1 -0.16 5.33 15.85
N THR A 2 0.54 5.76 14.81
CA THR A 2 0.06 5.64 13.43
C THR A 2 0.38 4.23 12.94
N ALA A 3 -0.56 3.56 12.26
CA ALA A 3 -0.30 2.26 11.64
C ALA A 3 0.89 2.38 10.66
N ARG A 4 1.75 1.36 10.62
CA ARG A 4 2.89 1.36 9.70
C ARG A 4 2.41 1.31 8.27
N PHE A 5 1.53 0.37 7.96
CA PHE A 5 0.97 0.24 6.63
C PHE A 5 -0.39 0.93 6.54
N VAL A 6 -0.64 1.64 5.44
CA VAL A 6 -1.94 2.27 5.13
C VAL A 6 -2.33 2.03 3.68
N VAL A 7 -3.63 1.96 3.40
CA VAL A 7 -4.15 1.80 2.03
C VAL A 7 -4.14 3.14 1.31
N ILE A 8 -3.61 3.15 0.08
CA ILE A 8 -3.61 4.30 -0.82
C ILE A 8 -4.03 3.90 -2.24
N PRO A 9 -4.58 4.82 -3.06
CA PRO A 9 -4.85 4.54 -4.48
C PRO A 9 -3.57 4.19 -5.22
N ALA A 10 -3.61 3.17 -6.09
CA ALA A 10 -2.48 2.75 -6.91
C ALA A 10 -1.99 3.88 -7.84
N ILE A 11 -0.72 3.83 -8.23
CA ILE A 11 -0.23 4.73 -9.28
C ILE A 11 -0.85 4.26 -10.60
N PRO A 12 -1.52 5.15 -11.36
CA PRO A 12 -2.05 4.78 -12.66
C PRO A 12 -0.91 4.36 -13.59
N THR A 13 -1.03 3.19 -14.20
CA THR A 13 -0.09 2.73 -15.24
C THR A 13 -0.57 3.26 -16.58
N GLU A 14 0.26 4.01 -17.29
CA GLU A 14 -0.03 4.42 -18.67
C GLU A 14 -0.04 3.20 -19.59
N THR A 15 -1.15 3.00 -20.29
CA THR A 15 -1.37 1.90 -21.24
C THR A 15 -1.34 2.37 -22.69
N GLY A 16 -1.34 3.67 -22.91
CA GLY A 16 -1.30 4.26 -24.24
C GLY A 16 -1.60 5.75 -24.22
N TRP A 17 -1.82 6.31 -25.40
CA TRP A 17 -2.16 7.72 -25.57
C TRP A 17 -3.31 7.84 -26.54
N MET A 18 -4.19 8.80 -26.28
CA MET A 18 -5.27 9.18 -27.19
C MET A 18 -5.11 10.64 -27.60
N ARG A 19 -5.53 10.93 -28.82
CA ARG A 19 -5.53 12.29 -29.37
C ARG A 19 -6.96 12.74 -29.63
N ASN A 20 -7.30 13.92 -29.13
CA ASN A 20 -8.57 14.59 -29.45
C ASN A 20 -8.28 15.99 -30.01
N GLY A 21 -8.32 16.10 -31.34
CA GLY A 21 -7.89 17.31 -32.04
C GLY A 21 -6.39 17.57 -31.83
N ALA A 22 -6.05 18.69 -31.20
CA ALA A 22 -4.68 19.06 -30.83
C ALA A 22 -4.28 18.62 -29.41
N ARG A 23 -5.20 18.02 -28.63
CA ARG A 23 -4.94 17.59 -27.25
C ARG A 23 -4.45 16.15 -27.21
N TYR A 24 -3.48 15.89 -26.34
CA TYR A 24 -2.95 14.55 -26.03
C TYR A 24 -3.38 14.18 -24.61
N TYR A 25 -3.87 12.95 -24.45
CA TYR A 25 -4.23 12.40 -23.14
C TYR A 25 -3.58 11.02 -22.98
N CYS A 26 -3.03 10.75 -21.81
CA CYS A 26 -2.59 9.41 -21.44
C CYS A 26 -3.83 8.53 -21.17
N GLN A 27 -3.84 7.33 -21.72
CA GLN A 27 -4.74 6.26 -21.30
C GLN A 27 -4.09 5.56 -20.12
N THR A 28 -4.83 5.36 -19.04
CA THR A 28 -4.33 4.65 -17.85
C THR A 28 -5.18 3.41 -17.59
N ALA A 29 -4.55 2.34 -17.10
CA ALA A 29 -5.27 1.18 -16.59
C ALA A 29 -6.22 1.56 -15.43
N PRO A 30 -7.27 0.75 -15.14
CA PRO A 30 -8.08 0.91 -13.95
C PRO A 30 -7.22 1.01 -12.69
N ILE A 31 -7.57 1.96 -11.82
CA ILE A 31 -6.79 2.30 -10.63
C ILE A 31 -7.18 1.34 -9.50
N GLY A 32 -6.25 0.46 -9.12
CA GLY A 32 -6.37 -0.37 -7.93
C GLY A 32 -5.91 0.36 -6.65
N PHE A 33 -5.47 -0.39 -5.66
CA PHE A 33 -4.94 0.11 -4.39
C PHE A 33 -3.58 -0.50 -4.10
N ASN A 34 -2.72 0.21 -3.37
CA ASN A 34 -1.48 -0.33 -2.80
C ASN A 34 -1.46 -0.08 -1.29
N LEU A 35 -0.54 -0.76 -0.61
CA LEU A 35 -0.14 -0.37 0.74
C LEU A 35 1.03 0.62 0.68
N TYR A 36 1.03 1.57 1.60
CA TYR A 36 2.13 2.50 1.85
C TYR A 36 2.73 2.24 3.22
N ASP A 37 4.04 2.10 3.27
CA ASP A 37 4.80 2.00 4.50
C ASP A 37 5.13 3.42 5.00
N ASN A 38 4.52 3.82 6.11
CA ASN A 38 4.74 5.09 6.77
C ASN A 38 6.12 5.22 7.42
N GLU A 39 6.81 4.12 7.71
CA GLU A 39 8.15 4.15 8.30
C GLU A 39 9.22 4.25 7.21
N GLU A 40 9.16 3.35 6.23
CA GLU A 40 10.12 3.32 5.11
C GLU A 40 9.79 4.33 4.01
N LYS A 41 8.65 5.04 4.15
CA LYS A 41 8.15 6.06 3.22
C LYS A 41 8.02 5.58 1.78
N LEU A 42 7.69 4.31 1.60
CA LEU A 42 7.61 3.67 0.29
C LEU A 42 6.27 3.01 0.05
N ARG A 43 5.92 2.90 -1.24
CA ARG A 43 4.72 2.21 -1.71
C ARG A 43 5.08 0.76 -2.03
N LEU A 44 4.31 -0.20 -1.50
CA LEU A 44 4.47 -1.61 -1.83
C LEU A 44 3.98 -1.89 -3.27
N LYS A 45 4.64 -2.82 -3.95
CA LYS A 45 4.37 -3.15 -5.36
C LYS A 45 3.05 -3.92 -5.57
N THR A 46 2.56 -4.60 -4.54
CA THR A 46 1.31 -5.36 -4.60
C THR A 46 0.14 -4.44 -4.88
N THR A 47 -0.61 -4.73 -5.95
CA THR A 47 -1.79 -3.96 -6.34
C THR A 47 -3.04 -4.80 -6.12
N TYR A 48 -3.98 -4.26 -5.35
CA TYR A 48 -5.28 -4.85 -5.07
C TYR A 48 -6.32 -4.22 -5.99
N GLN A 49 -7.30 -4.99 -6.46
CA GLN A 49 -8.32 -4.47 -7.36
C GLN A 49 -9.38 -3.69 -6.58
N THR A 50 -9.71 -4.15 -5.38
CA THR A 50 -10.69 -3.51 -4.51
C THR A 50 -10.05 -2.91 -3.27
N ARG A 51 -10.73 -1.92 -2.69
CA ARG A 51 -10.30 -1.30 -1.44
C ARG A 51 -10.40 -2.28 -0.27
N GLU A 52 -11.43 -3.13 -0.27
CA GLU A 52 -11.67 -4.14 0.76
C GLU A 52 -10.53 -5.15 0.84
N GLU A 53 -10.06 -5.66 -0.32
CA GLU A 53 -8.88 -6.54 -0.40
C GLU A 53 -7.65 -5.88 0.22
N ALA A 54 -7.40 -4.62 -0.13
CA ALA A 54 -6.26 -3.87 0.38
C ALA A 54 -6.38 -3.62 1.89
N GLU A 55 -7.58 -3.30 2.39
CA GLU A 55 -7.83 -3.04 3.81
C GLU A 55 -7.67 -4.31 4.64
N ASN A 56 -8.17 -5.45 4.16
CA ASN A 56 -7.99 -6.74 4.82
C ASN A 56 -6.50 -7.08 4.98
N ASP A 57 -5.73 -6.93 3.89
CA ASP A 57 -4.30 -7.24 3.93
C ASP A 57 -3.52 -6.22 4.79
N CYS A 58 -3.89 -4.95 4.71
CA CYS A 58 -3.34 -3.88 5.55
C CYS A 58 -3.51 -4.19 7.04
N GLN A 59 -4.70 -4.66 7.45
CA GLN A 59 -4.97 -5.07 8.83
C GLN A 59 -4.11 -6.27 9.23
N ARG A 60 -4.06 -7.31 8.39
CA ARG A 60 -3.29 -8.52 8.62
C ARG A 60 -1.80 -8.24 8.84
N VAL A 61 -1.19 -7.43 7.97
CA VAL A 61 0.24 -7.10 8.04
C VAL A 61 0.55 -6.21 9.26
N ASN A 62 -0.30 -5.24 9.57
CA ASN A 62 -0.11 -4.40 10.76
C ASN A 62 -0.26 -5.22 12.06
N LEU A 63 -1.19 -6.17 12.11
CA LEU A 63 -1.38 -7.04 13.27
C LEU A 63 -0.17 -7.94 13.48
N GLY A 64 0.28 -8.65 12.43
CA GLY A 64 1.45 -9.53 12.53
C GLY A 64 2.71 -8.78 12.94
N ARG A 65 2.87 -7.52 12.50
CA ARG A 65 3.96 -6.66 12.98
C ARG A 65 3.83 -6.33 14.47
N LEU A 66 2.63 -5.97 14.93
CA LEU A 66 2.40 -5.64 16.33
C LEU A 66 2.74 -6.84 17.23
N GLU A 67 2.33 -8.04 16.83
CA GLU A 67 2.65 -9.29 17.53
C GLU A 67 4.16 -9.53 17.60
N GLY A 68 4.88 -9.34 16.48
CA GLY A 68 6.34 -9.45 16.47
C GLY A 68 7.02 -8.47 17.43
N VAL A 69 6.60 -7.20 17.42
CA VAL A 69 7.14 -6.16 18.33
C VAL A 69 6.85 -6.48 19.80
N LEU A 70 5.69 -7.05 20.12
CA LEU A 70 5.36 -7.47 21.49
C LEU A 70 6.23 -8.65 21.93
N SER A 71 6.40 -9.65 21.06
CA SER A 71 7.25 -10.81 21.34
C SER A 71 8.72 -10.43 21.56
N GLU A 72 9.28 -9.53 20.75
CA GLU A 72 10.63 -9.00 20.92
C GLU A 72 10.82 -8.30 22.28
N ARG A 73 9.79 -7.55 22.73
CA ARG A 73 9.82 -6.86 24.03
C ARG A 73 9.76 -7.82 25.21
N GLU A 74 8.97 -8.88 25.12
CA GLU A 74 8.91 -9.93 26.14
C GLU A 74 10.21 -10.74 26.22
N SER A 75 10.95 -10.81 25.11
CA SER A 75 12.20 -11.57 24.99
C SER A 75 13.43 -10.84 25.52
N MET A 76 13.34 -9.54 25.85
CA MET A 76 14.46 -8.78 26.38
C MET A 76 14.68 -9.09 27.88
N PRO A 77 15.81 -9.70 28.28
CA PRO A 77 16.10 -9.91 29.69
C PRO A 77 16.35 -8.56 30.37
N ILE A 78 15.75 -8.40 31.55
CA ILE A 78 16.04 -7.28 32.46
C ILE A 78 17.49 -7.50 32.94
N LEU A 79 18.42 -6.66 32.47
CA LEU A 79 19.78 -6.56 33.03
C LEU A 79 19.78 -5.66 34.27
#